data_AF-R6J0D3-F1
#
_entry.id   AF-R6J0D3-F1
#
_cell.length_a   1.000
_cell.length_b   1.000
_cell.length_c   1.000
_cell.angle_alpha   90.00
_cell.angle_beta   90.00
_cell.angle_gamma   90.00
#
_symmetry.space_group_name_H-M   'P 1'
#
loop_
_entity.id
_entity.type
_entity.pdbx_description
1 polymer ?
#
loop_
_entity_poly.entity_id
_entity_poly.type
_entity_poly.pdbx_seq_one_letter_code
_entity_poly.pdbx_strand_id
1 'polypeptide(L)'
;MNFKKMLSICKRSKAYFLYDLPDGEQMLSNGSCGYILYGHPEYTPETLRMVADLAEDDSVIMTRMPKADLPLADQCPDEEYAAPLDTCIVAAGAVWQPLIVGAGMTFINKRALQPIEKEEEGYDLYRRGDLVVVKSGLIVQGVIRTMDLSKSEAVCRDLINLGTVAGMAFEERNNEE
;
A
#
# COMPACT_ATOMS: atom_id res chain seq x y z
N MET A 1 -14.12 -1.61 -1.32
CA MET A 1 -12.86 -2.37 -1.27
C MET A 1 -13.07 -3.87 -1.55
N ASN A 2 -12.09 -4.61 -2.09
CA ASN A 2 -12.22 -6.03 -2.47
C ASN A 2 -11.52 -6.98 -1.47
N PHE A 3 -12.31 -7.65 -0.64
CA PHE A 3 -11.82 -8.55 0.40
C PHE A 3 -10.99 -9.73 -0.12
N LYS A 4 -11.40 -10.36 -1.23
CA LYS A 4 -10.66 -11.48 -1.83
C LYS A 4 -9.24 -11.08 -2.24
N LYS A 5 -9.05 -9.85 -2.71
CA LYS A 5 -7.72 -9.31 -3.02
C LYS A 5 -6.89 -9.07 -1.76
N MET A 6 -7.48 -8.59 -0.66
CA MET A 6 -6.77 -8.45 0.62
C MET A 6 -6.24 -9.80 1.11
N LEU A 7 -7.08 -10.83 1.09
CA LEU A 7 -6.70 -12.20 1.45
C LEU A 7 -5.56 -12.72 0.56
N SER A 8 -5.63 -12.46 -0.76
CA SER A 8 -4.56 -12.84 -1.68
C SER A 8 -3.22 -12.16 -1.36
N ILE A 9 -3.23 -10.93 -0.86
CA ILE A 9 -2.02 -10.21 -0.44
C ILE A 9 -1.43 -10.85 0.81
N CYS A 10 -2.27 -11.13 1.82
CA CYS A 10 -1.86 -11.77 3.07
C CYS A 10 -1.35 -13.21 2.84
N LYS A 11 -2.00 -13.98 1.95
CA LYS A 11 -1.59 -15.33 1.56
C LYS A 11 -0.19 -15.36 0.97
N ARG A 12 0.17 -14.37 0.15
CA ARG A 12 1.50 -14.28 -0.46
C ARG A 12 2.61 -14.03 0.57
N SER A 13 2.34 -13.21 1.58
CA SER A 13 3.27 -12.95 2.69
C SER A 13 3.21 -14.01 3.80
N LYS A 14 2.26 -14.94 3.73
CA LYS A 14 1.96 -15.94 4.78
C LYS A 14 1.73 -15.30 6.16
N ALA A 15 1.19 -14.09 6.18
CA ALA A 15 1.03 -13.29 7.39
C ALA A 15 -0.34 -12.60 7.39
N TYR A 16 -1.09 -12.82 8.47
CA TYR A 16 -2.42 -12.31 8.71
C TYR A 16 -2.48 -11.74 10.12
N PHE A 17 -2.54 -10.42 10.21
CA PHE A 17 -2.65 -9.69 11.45
C PHE A 17 -4.02 -9.01 11.49
N LEU A 18 -4.84 -9.37 12.48
CA LEU A 18 -6.13 -8.75 12.73
C LEU A 18 -5.97 -7.72 13.84
N TYR A 19 -6.25 -6.47 13.55
CA TYR A 19 -6.24 -5.39 14.55
C TYR A 19 -7.68 -5.00 14.88
N ASP A 20 -7.99 -4.87 16.15
CA ASP A 20 -9.24 -4.26 16.60
C ASP A 20 -9.08 -2.73 16.63
N LEU A 21 -9.98 -2.02 15.97
CA LEU A 21 -9.97 -0.56 15.87
C LEU A 21 -10.87 0.08 16.94
N PRO A 22 -10.64 1.36 17.30
CA PRO A 22 -11.38 2.04 18.36
C PRO A 22 -12.90 2.17 18.14
N ASP A 23 -13.33 2.19 16.89
CA ASP A 23 -14.72 2.33 16.43
C ASP A 23 -15.47 1.00 16.38
N GLY A 24 -14.81 -0.11 16.72
CA GLY A 24 -15.38 -1.47 16.67
C GLY A 24 -15.14 -2.17 15.34
N GLU A 25 -14.58 -1.48 14.35
CA GLU A 25 -14.15 -2.10 13.10
C GLU A 25 -12.87 -2.92 13.30
N GLN A 26 -12.53 -3.74 12.31
CA GLN A 26 -11.28 -4.50 12.29
C GLN A 26 -10.42 -4.09 11.10
N MET A 27 -9.11 -4.28 11.21
CA MET A 27 -8.18 -4.12 10.10
C MET A 27 -7.44 -5.42 9.83
N LEU A 28 -7.46 -5.88 8.58
CA LEU A 28 -6.65 -6.99 8.12
C LEU A 28 -5.34 -6.48 7.53
N SER A 29 -4.22 -6.99 8.04
CA SER A 29 -2.88 -6.56 7.65
C SER A 29 -1.94 -7.75 7.43
N ASN A 30 -0.90 -7.53 6.65
CA ASN A 30 0.22 -8.45 6.52
C ASN A 30 1.55 -7.90 7.06
N GLY A 31 1.49 -6.80 7.82
CA GLY A 31 2.65 -6.09 8.38
C GLY A 31 3.27 -5.05 7.46
N SER A 32 3.06 -5.16 6.15
CA SER A 32 3.48 -4.15 5.14
C SER A 32 2.35 -3.23 4.69
N CYS A 33 1.11 -3.71 4.76
CA CYS A 33 -0.09 -2.95 4.47
C CYS A 33 -1.26 -3.49 5.29
N GLY A 34 -2.27 -2.66 5.53
CA GLY A 34 -3.48 -3.00 6.25
C GLY A 34 -4.72 -2.33 5.67
N TYR A 35 -5.85 -3.00 5.72
CA TYR A 35 -7.13 -2.58 5.14
C TYR A 35 -8.23 -2.65 6.19
N ILE A 36 -8.99 -1.57 6.35
CA ILE A 36 -10.11 -1.53 7.29
C ILE A 36 -11.28 -2.35 6.72
N LEU A 37 -11.88 -3.21 7.54
CA LEU A 37 -12.90 -4.16 7.13
C LEU A 37 -14.31 -3.58 7.34
N TYR A 38 -14.56 -2.38 6.80
CA TYR A 38 -15.85 -1.70 6.96
C TYR A 38 -17.04 -2.59 6.58
N GLY A 39 -17.98 -2.73 7.51
CA GLY A 39 -19.22 -3.48 7.29
C GLY A 39 -19.04 -5.00 7.15
N HIS A 40 -17.85 -5.52 7.42
CA HIS A 40 -17.62 -6.96 7.52
C HIS A 40 -18.07 -7.50 8.89
N PRO A 41 -18.38 -8.81 8.98
CA PRO A 41 -18.53 -9.46 10.28
C PRO A 41 -17.19 -9.45 11.05
N GLU A 42 -17.27 -9.55 12.38
CA GLU A 42 -16.08 -9.76 13.20
C GLU A 42 -15.42 -11.09 12.84
N TYR A 43 -14.11 -11.05 12.59
CA TYR A 43 -13.27 -12.21 12.35
C TYR A 43 -12.40 -12.51 13.58
N THR A 44 -12.27 -13.79 13.84
CA THR A 44 -11.26 -14.41 14.69
C THR A 44 -10.20 -15.08 13.81
N PRO A 45 -9.03 -15.46 14.33
CA PRO A 45 -8.08 -16.28 13.58
C PRO A 45 -8.72 -17.53 12.95
N GLU A 46 -9.61 -18.21 13.66
CA GLU A 46 -10.26 -19.45 13.19
C GLU A 46 -11.20 -19.18 12.02
N THR A 47 -12.07 -18.18 12.15
CA THR A 47 -13.03 -17.83 11.10
C THR A 47 -12.34 -17.20 9.90
N LEU A 48 -11.29 -16.38 10.10
CA LEU A 48 -10.48 -15.85 9.02
C LEU A 48 -9.77 -16.96 8.25
N ARG A 49 -9.24 -17.99 8.94
CA ARG A 49 -8.61 -19.14 8.29
C ARG A 49 -9.58 -19.88 7.36
N MET A 50 -10.82 -20.09 7.80
CA MET A 50 -11.87 -20.70 6.97
C MET A 50 -12.18 -19.86 5.73
N VAL A 51 -12.37 -18.54 5.90
CA VAL A 51 -12.72 -17.65 4.79
C VAL A 51 -11.54 -17.42 3.83
N ALA A 52 -10.31 -17.52 4.33
CA ALA A 52 -9.08 -17.44 3.54
C ALA A 52 -8.79 -18.72 2.73
N ASP A 53 -9.58 -19.78 2.91
CA ASP A 53 -9.39 -21.09 2.27
C ASP A 53 -7.95 -21.61 2.51
N LEU A 54 -7.59 -21.68 3.79
CA LEU A 54 -6.29 -22.14 4.27
C LEU A 54 -6.44 -23.49 4.97
N ALA A 55 -5.64 -24.46 4.55
CA ALA A 55 -5.61 -25.79 5.16
C ALA A 55 -4.93 -25.73 6.54
N GLU A 56 -5.16 -26.71 7.42
CA GLU A 56 -4.55 -26.72 8.76
C GLU A 56 -3.01 -26.69 8.72
N ASP A 57 -2.41 -27.37 7.74
CA ASP A 57 -0.97 -27.49 7.53
C ASP A 57 -0.34 -26.28 6.82
N ASP A 58 -1.14 -25.30 6.38
CA ASP A 58 -0.61 -24.05 5.86
C ASP A 58 0.18 -23.32 6.96
N SER A 59 1.51 -23.28 6.78
CA SER A 59 2.43 -22.50 7.60
C SER A 59 2.22 -21.01 7.35
N VAL A 60 1.29 -20.42 8.10
CA VAL A 60 0.99 -18.99 8.11
C VAL A 60 1.05 -18.44 9.54
N ILE A 61 1.52 -17.21 9.66
CA ILE A 61 1.37 -16.43 10.88
C ILE A 61 -0.04 -15.84 10.84
N MET A 62 -0.87 -16.19 11.82
CA MET A 62 -2.20 -15.63 11.98
C MET A 62 -2.40 -15.23 13.43
N THR A 63 -2.60 -13.94 13.68
CA THR A 63 -2.60 -13.41 15.05
C THR A 63 -3.53 -12.21 15.16
N ARG A 64 -4.32 -12.19 16.25
CA ARG A 64 -5.03 -10.99 16.68
C ARG A 64 -4.03 -10.10 17.42
N MET A 65 -3.84 -8.90 16.91
CA MET A 65 -2.91 -7.93 17.44
C MET A 65 -3.59 -7.10 18.52
N PRO A 66 -2.84 -6.69 19.57
CA PRO A 66 -3.36 -5.71 20.52
C PRO A 66 -3.68 -4.41 19.78
N LYS A 67 -4.61 -3.63 20.35
CA LYS A 67 -5.02 -2.33 19.82
C LYS A 67 -3.78 -1.47 19.55
N ALA A 68 -3.49 -1.27 18.28
CA ALA A 68 -2.33 -0.51 17.84
C ALA A 68 -2.71 0.95 17.63
N ASP A 69 -1.81 1.85 18.02
CA ASP A 69 -1.93 3.28 17.69
C ASP A 69 -1.48 3.49 16.24
N LEU A 70 -2.34 3.05 15.31
CA LEU A 70 -2.14 3.26 13.88
C LEU A 70 -2.72 4.62 13.50
N PRO A 71 -2.09 5.38 12.58
CA PRO A 71 -2.56 6.70 12.18
C PRO A 71 -3.76 6.57 11.22
N LEU A 72 -4.88 6.06 11.72
CA LEU A 72 -6.10 5.75 10.96
C LEU A 72 -7.18 6.82 11.10
N ALA A 73 -6.92 7.92 11.81
CA ALA A 73 -7.85 9.03 11.90
C ALA A 73 -8.15 9.62 10.50
N ASP A 74 -9.41 9.91 10.20
CA ASP A 74 -9.82 10.50 8.92
C ASP A 74 -9.17 11.86 8.68
N GLN A 75 -8.99 12.65 9.72
CA GLN A 75 -8.30 13.92 9.67
C GLN A 75 -6.92 13.83 10.32
N CYS A 76 -5.90 14.27 9.59
CA CYS A 76 -4.54 14.40 10.09
C CYS A 76 -3.93 15.70 9.54
N PRO A 77 -3.68 16.71 10.40
CA PRO A 77 -3.16 18.01 9.95
C PRO A 77 -1.78 17.92 9.29
N ASP A 78 -0.98 16.92 9.67
CA ASP A 78 0.40 16.75 9.22
C ASP A 78 0.52 15.78 8.03
N GLU A 79 -0.60 15.44 7.39
CA GLU A 79 -0.57 14.58 6.21
C GLU A 79 -0.23 15.38 4.94
N GLU A 80 0.59 14.79 4.07
CA GLU A 80 0.97 15.40 2.80
C GLU A 80 0.36 14.62 1.64
N TYR A 81 -0.21 15.30 0.66
CA TYR A 81 -0.70 14.63 -0.55
C TYR A 81 0.46 13.92 -1.26
N ALA A 82 0.25 12.66 -1.61
CA ALA A 82 1.25 11.79 -2.22
C ALA A 82 0.83 11.44 -3.65
N ALA A 83 1.18 12.32 -4.59
CA ALA A 83 0.74 12.23 -5.97
C ALA A 83 1.40 11.03 -6.68
N PRO A 84 0.63 10.02 -7.15
CA PRO A 84 1.20 8.89 -7.87
C PRO A 84 1.70 9.31 -9.25
N LEU A 85 2.90 8.85 -9.63
CA LEU A 85 3.37 9.00 -11.00
C LEU A 85 2.70 7.98 -11.93
N ASP A 86 2.48 8.36 -13.19
CA ASP A 86 1.97 7.46 -14.24
C ASP A 86 3.07 6.51 -14.78
N THR A 87 3.77 5.85 -13.85
CA THR A 87 4.82 4.86 -14.13
C THR A 87 5.02 3.95 -12.93
N CYS A 88 5.77 2.87 -13.12
CA CYS A 88 6.13 1.94 -12.06
C CYS A 88 7.58 1.49 -12.19
N ILE A 89 8.18 1.13 -11.05
CA ILE A 89 9.55 0.61 -11.00
C ILE A 89 9.49 -0.85 -10.58
N VAL A 90 10.17 -1.73 -11.32
CA VAL A 90 10.27 -3.15 -10.95
C VAL A 90 11.62 -3.39 -10.31
N ALA A 91 11.65 -3.66 -9.02
CA ALA A 91 12.89 -3.89 -8.29
C ALA A 91 12.68 -4.75 -7.04
N ALA A 92 13.73 -5.46 -6.63
CA ALA A 92 13.71 -6.35 -5.46
C ALA A 92 12.51 -7.34 -5.47
N GLY A 93 12.13 -7.84 -6.66
CA GLY A 93 11.01 -8.77 -6.84
C GLY A 93 9.60 -8.16 -6.67
N ALA A 94 9.49 -6.83 -6.58
CA ALA A 94 8.24 -6.11 -6.42
C ALA A 94 8.04 -5.04 -7.50
N VAL A 95 6.79 -4.61 -7.64
CA VAL A 95 6.40 -3.47 -8.48
C VAL A 95 6.11 -2.31 -7.53
N TRP A 96 6.85 -1.23 -7.68
CA TRP A 96 6.79 -0.06 -6.84
C TRP A 96 6.08 1.07 -7.57
N GLN A 97 5.11 1.68 -6.89
CA GLN A 97 4.43 2.89 -7.32
C GLN A 97 5.19 4.09 -6.71
N PRO A 98 5.85 4.92 -7.52
CA PRO A 98 6.45 6.16 -7.05
C PRO A 98 5.35 7.18 -6.73
N LEU A 99 5.53 7.89 -5.62
CA LEU A 99 4.67 8.97 -5.15
C LEU A 99 5.51 10.23 -4.93
N ILE A 100 5.09 11.35 -5.51
CA ILE A 100 5.68 12.67 -5.24
C ILE A 100 5.06 13.23 -3.97
N VAL A 101 5.89 13.60 -3.01
CA VAL A 101 5.47 14.19 -1.73
C VAL A 101 6.36 15.39 -1.43
N GLY A 102 5.78 16.60 -1.45
CA GLY A 102 6.55 17.84 -1.34
C GLY A 102 7.63 17.92 -2.44
N ALA A 103 8.89 18.10 -2.03
CA ALA A 103 10.05 18.11 -2.93
C ALA A 103 10.72 16.73 -3.10
N GLY A 104 10.15 15.69 -2.49
CA GLY A 104 10.72 14.34 -2.45
C GLY A 104 9.86 13.31 -3.17
N MET A 105 10.37 12.07 -3.16
CA MET A 105 9.67 10.91 -3.70
C MET A 105 9.70 9.79 -2.66
N THR A 106 8.61 9.05 -2.58
CA THR A 106 8.52 7.81 -1.80
C THR A 106 7.93 6.70 -2.66
N PHE A 107 8.01 5.46 -2.17
CA PHE A 107 7.56 4.29 -2.90
C PHE A 107 6.65 3.44 -2.05
N ILE A 108 5.58 2.95 -2.66
CA ILE A 108 4.73 1.93 -2.07
C ILE A 108 4.67 0.72 -2.98
N ASN A 109 4.44 -0.46 -2.41
CA ASN A 109 4.23 -1.65 -3.22
C ASN A 109 2.90 -1.50 -3.98
N LYS A 110 2.94 -1.44 -5.31
CA LYS A 110 1.76 -1.21 -6.14
C LYS A 110 0.68 -2.26 -5.91
N ARG A 111 1.06 -3.50 -5.57
CA ARG A 111 0.09 -4.57 -5.30
C ARG A 111 -0.80 -4.27 -4.08
N ALA A 112 -0.35 -3.44 -3.14
CA ALA A 112 -1.15 -3.04 -2.00
C ALA A 112 -2.35 -2.15 -2.37
N LEU A 113 -2.36 -1.56 -3.56
CA LEU A 113 -3.49 -0.75 -4.04
C LEU A 113 -4.60 -1.61 -4.66
N GLN A 114 -4.31 -2.86 -5.05
CA GLN A 114 -5.26 -3.70 -5.77
C GLN A 114 -6.63 -3.89 -5.09
N PRO A 115 -6.74 -4.00 -3.75
CA PRO A 115 -8.05 -4.08 -3.09
C PRO A 115 -8.90 -2.82 -3.26
N ILE A 116 -8.29 -1.67 -3.55
CA ILE A 116 -8.93 -0.34 -3.54
C ILE A 116 -9.09 0.22 -4.96
N GLU A 117 -8.22 -0.16 -5.92
CA GLU A 117 -8.19 0.30 -7.33
C GLU A 117 -9.50 0.22 -8.14
N LYS A 118 -10.54 -0.50 -7.67
CA LYS A 118 -11.81 -0.67 -8.38
C LYS A 118 -12.97 0.11 -7.78
N GLU A 119 -12.72 1.04 -6.86
CA GLU A 119 -13.78 1.91 -6.34
C GLU A 119 -14.16 2.98 -7.38
N GLU A 120 -15.47 3.18 -7.57
CA GLU A 120 -16.01 4.12 -8.58
C GLU A 120 -15.59 5.57 -8.29
N GLU A 121 -15.43 5.92 -7.02
CA GLU A 121 -15.05 7.25 -6.55
C GLU A 121 -13.53 7.49 -6.62
N GLY A 122 -12.74 6.47 -6.95
CA GLY A 122 -11.28 6.52 -6.91
C GLY A 122 -10.71 6.49 -5.50
N TYR A 123 -9.43 6.79 -5.37
CA TYR A 123 -8.76 6.93 -4.08
C TYR A 123 -7.67 7.99 -4.14
N ASP A 124 -7.41 8.61 -3.00
CA ASP A 124 -6.29 9.52 -2.80
C ASP A 124 -5.26 8.93 -1.83
N LEU A 125 -4.02 9.33 -2.00
CA LEU A 125 -2.89 8.87 -1.20
C LEU A 125 -2.32 10.04 -0.41
N TYR A 126 -2.13 9.82 0.90
CA TYR A 126 -1.55 10.82 1.79
C TYR A 126 -0.42 10.20 2.61
N ARG A 127 0.74 10.84 2.63
CA ARG A 127 1.85 10.43 3.47
C ARG A 127 1.61 10.87 4.91
N ARG A 128 1.82 9.95 5.85
CA ARG A 128 1.88 10.20 7.30
C ARG A 128 3.12 9.50 7.86
N GLY A 129 4.21 10.25 8.04
CA GLY A 129 5.49 9.69 8.50
C GLY A 129 6.09 8.67 7.51
N ASP A 130 6.24 7.42 7.94
CA ASP A 130 6.74 6.29 7.14
C ASP A 130 5.64 5.45 6.48
N LEU A 131 4.39 5.91 6.56
CA LEU A 131 3.22 5.27 5.96
C LEU A 131 2.58 6.17 4.91
N VAL A 132 1.85 5.54 4.01
CA VAL A 132 0.88 6.17 3.12
C VAL A 132 -0.50 5.66 3.52
N VAL A 133 -1.41 6.57 3.79
CA VAL A 133 -2.82 6.30 4.02
C VAL A 133 -3.54 6.39 2.69
N VAL A 134 -4.39 5.39 2.42
CA VAL A 134 -5.28 5.40 1.27
C VAL A 134 -6.64 5.87 1.73
N LYS A 135 -7.20 6.88 1.06
CA LYS A 135 -8.51 7.44 1.38
C LYS A 135 -9.46 7.33 0.19
N SER A 136 -10.73 7.07 0.51
CA SER A 136 -11.85 7.18 -0.43
C SER A 136 -12.69 8.36 0.04
N GLY A 137 -12.67 9.46 -0.71
CA GLY A 137 -13.09 10.77 -0.21
C GLY A 137 -12.27 11.19 1.02
N LEU A 138 -12.95 11.40 2.15
CA LEU A 138 -12.31 11.77 3.43
C LEU A 138 -12.04 10.56 4.34
N ILE A 139 -12.49 9.37 3.97
CA ILE A 139 -12.49 8.18 4.84
C ILE A 139 -11.25 7.34 4.58
N VAL A 140 -10.50 7.03 5.63
CA VAL A 140 -9.33 6.14 5.55
C VAL A 140 -9.78 4.72 5.22
N GLN A 141 -9.26 4.15 4.14
CA GLN A 141 -9.53 2.76 3.75
C GLN A 141 -8.42 1.80 4.20
N GLY A 142 -7.20 2.30 4.37
CA GLY A 142 -6.07 1.48 4.76
C GLY A 142 -4.76 2.24 4.81
N VAL A 143 -3.71 1.50 5.17
CA VAL A 143 -2.35 2.00 5.32
C VAL A 143 -1.37 1.11 4.55
N ILE A 144 -0.36 1.72 3.97
CA ILE A 144 0.68 1.06 3.21
C ILE A 144 2.02 1.60 3.68
N ARG A 145 2.93 0.70 4.06
CA ARG A 145 4.28 1.09 4.46
C ARG A 145 5.06 1.64 3.27
N THR A 146 5.72 2.77 3.47
CA THR A 146 6.65 3.31 2.50
C THR A 146 7.94 2.49 2.48
N MET A 147 8.57 2.46 1.31
CA MET A 147 9.90 1.91 1.14
C MET A 147 10.84 3.02 0.69
N ASP A 148 11.96 3.14 1.40
CA ASP A 148 13.08 3.95 0.93
C ASP A 148 13.92 3.10 -0.03
N LEU A 149 13.72 3.31 -1.33
CA LEU A 149 14.48 2.63 -2.37
C LEU A 149 15.82 3.29 -2.69
N SER A 150 16.16 4.44 -2.07
CA SER A 150 17.46 5.10 -2.30
C SER A 150 18.65 4.25 -1.87
N LYS A 151 18.41 3.30 -0.96
CA LYS A 151 19.40 2.32 -0.49
C LYS A 151 19.53 1.10 -1.41
N SER A 152 18.68 0.98 -2.43
CA SER A 152 18.72 -0.12 -3.40
C SER A 152 19.46 0.33 -4.66
N GLU A 153 20.71 -0.12 -4.83
CA GLU A 153 21.52 0.19 -6.01
C GLU A 153 20.82 -0.12 -7.34
N ALA A 154 20.06 -1.23 -7.39
CA ALA A 154 19.28 -1.61 -8.56
C ALA A 154 18.21 -0.56 -8.91
N VAL A 155 17.53 -0.01 -7.91
CA VAL A 155 16.51 1.03 -8.12
C VAL A 155 17.14 2.34 -8.52
N CYS A 156 18.23 2.75 -7.88
CA CYS A 156 18.95 3.96 -8.25
C CYS A 156 19.41 3.89 -9.72
N ARG A 157 19.92 2.73 -10.16
CA ARG A 157 20.28 2.52 -11.57
C ARG A 157 19.09 2.66 -12.51
N ASP A 158 17.95 2.03 -12.19
CA ASP A 158 16.77 2.08 -13.07
C ASP A 158 16.15 3.48 -13.11
N LEU A 159 16.17 4.22 -11.99
CA LEU A 159 15.78 5.63 -11.93
C LEU A 159 16.72 6.53 -12.77
N ILE A 160 18.03 6.32 -12.67
CA ILE A 160 19.03 7.04 -13.47
C ILE A 160 18.81 6.77 -14.96
N ASN A 161 18.58 5.50 -15.34
CA ASN A 161 18.28 5.13 -16.72
C ASN A 161 17.01 5.83 -17.22
N LEU A 162 15.95 5.88 -16.40
CA LEU A 162 14.72 6.58 -16.75
C LEU A 162 14.97 8.08 -16.97
N GLY A 163 15.73 8.72 -16.08
CA GLY A 163 16.13 10.13 -16.23
C GLY A 163 17.00 10.39 -17.46
N THR A 164 17.88 9.45 -17.81
CA THR A 164 18.75 9.55 -18.99
C THR A 164 17.94 9.44 -20.28
N VAL A 165 17.04 8.46 -20.37
CA VAL A 165 16.14 8.30 -21.54
C VAL A 165 15.21 9.51 -21.68
N ALA A 166 14.67 10.03 -20.57
CA ALA A 166 13.87 11.24 -20.60
C ALA A 166 14.69 12.44 -21.10
N GLY A 167 15.91 12.63 -20.60
CA GLY A 167 16.81 13.69 -21.05
C GLY A 167 17.10 13.63 -22.55
N MET A 168 17.40 12.45 -23.09
CA MET A 168 17.62 12.24 -24.52
C MET A 168 16.36 12.57 -25.34
N ALA A 169 15.18 12.17 -24.88
CA ALA A 169 13.92 12.47 -25.56
C ALA A 169 13.57 13.97 -25.56
N PHE A 170 13.97 14.73 -24.54
CA PHE A 170 13.83 16.18 -24.52
C PHE A 170 14.84 16.88 -25.45
N GLU A 171 16.06 16.37 -25.54
CA GLU A 171 17.08 16.90 -26.47
C GLU A 171 16.73 16.65 -27.94
N GLU A 172 16.19 15.48 -28.29
CA GLU A 172 15.73 15.19 -29.65
C GLU A 172 14.57 16.10 -30.08
N ARG A 173 13.60 16.36 -29.20
CA ARG A 173 12.48 17.29 -29.48
C ARG A 173 12.92 18.74 -29.69
N ASN A 174 13.95 19.20 -28.99
CA ASN A 174 14.45 20.57 -29.14
C ASN A 174 15.35 20.74 -30.38
N ASN A 175 15.81 19.67 -31.01
CA ASN A 175 16.61 19.70 -32.24
C ASN A 175 15.75 19.54 -33.52
N GLU A 176 14.45 19.27 -33.39
CA GLU A 176 13.49 19.16 -34.49
C GLU A 176 12.67 20.46 -34.74
N GLU A 177 12.91 21.53 -33.98
CA GLU A 177 12.43 22.91 -34.23
C GLU A 177 13.52 23.78 -34.88
#